data_AF-A0A258ZL87-F1
#
_entry.id   AF-A0A258ZL87-F1
#
_cell.length_a   1.000
_cell.length_b   1.000
_cell.length_c   1.000
_cell.angle_alpha   90.00
_cell.angle_beta   90.00
_cell.angle_gamma   90.00
#
_symmetry.space_group_name_H-M   'P 1'
#
loop_
_entity.id
_entity.type
_entity.pdbx_description
1 polymer ?
#
loop_
_entity_poly.entity_id
_entity_poly.type
_entity_poly.pdbx_seq_one_letter_code
_entity_poly.pdbx_strand_id
1 'polypeptide(L)' 'EVKRVSKPGRRVYKGKDELKRFKNGYGTIIVSSSRGVLPNDKAFELGVGGEVLCTIW' A
#
# COMPACT_ATOMS: atom_id res chain seq x y z
N GLU A 1 8.70 4.93 -12.06
CA GLU A 1 9.61 4.98 -10.90
C GLU A 1 9.11 4.04 -9.80
N VAL A 2 10.04 3.41 -9.05
CA VAL A 2 9.72 2.61 -7.87
C VAL A 2 10.33 3.30 -6.65
N LYS A 3 9.48 3.70 -5.70
CA LYS A 3 9.93 4.37 -4.47
C LYS A 3 9.58 3.53 -3.24
N ARG A 4 10.60 3.17 -2.45
CA ARG A 4 10.40 2.52 -1.15
C ARG A 4 9.88 3.51 -0.12
N VAL A 5 8.77 3.18 0.53
CA VAL A 5 8.10 4.04 1.51
C VAL A 5 8.45 3.59 2.93
N SER A 6 8.13 2.35 3.30
CA SER A 6 8.50 1.82 4.61
C SER A 6 9.97 1.41 4.64
N LYS A 7 10.71 1.96 5.61
CA LYS A 7 12.14 1.71 5.85
C LYS A 7 12.33 1.21 7.28
N PRO A 8 13.39 0.45 7.60
CA PRO A 8 13.62 -0.05 8.95
C PRO A 8 13.57 1.04 10.05
N GLY A 9 14.12 2.23 9.78
CA GLY A 9 14.09 3.37 10.72
C GLY A 9 12.78 4.15 10.77
N ARG A 10 11.84 3.89 9.85
CA ARG A 10 10.49 4.48 9.86
C ARG A 10 9.53 3.57 9.12
N ARG A 11 8.81 2.75 9.89
CA ARG A 11 7.72 1.92 9.36
C ARG A 11 6.51 2.78 9.05
N VAL A 12 5.88 2.54 7.91
CA VAL A 12 4.70 3.29 7.47
C VAL A 12 3.56 2.29 7.29
N TYR A 13 2.52 2.44 8.11
CA TYR A 13 1.30 1.65 8.03
C TYR A 13 0.15 2.55 7.62
N LYS A 14 -0.78 2.00 6.85
CA LYS A 14 -1.98 2.70 6.40
C LYS A 14 -3.22 1.85 6.58
N GLY A 15 -4.32 2.49 6.97
CA GLY A 15 -5.64 1.87 7.01
C GLY A 15 -6.20 1.66 5.60
N LYS A 16 -7.21 0.79 5.47
CA LYS A 16 -7.86 0.49 4.18
C LYS A 16 -8.29 1.76 3.42
N ASP A 17 -8.87 2.74 4.12
CA ASP A 17 -9.48 3.91 3.47
C ASP A 17 -8.42 4.83 2.84
N GLU A 18 -7.18 4.78 3.33
CA GLU A 18 -6.05 5.51 2.75
C GLU A 18 -5.43 4.82 1.53
N LEU A 19 -5.81 3.57 1.24
CA LEU A 19 -5.30 2.76 0.12
C LEU A 19 -6.18 2.89 -1.14
N LYS A 20 -7.37 3.47 -1.02
CA LYS A 20 -8.42 3.46 -2.07
C LYS A 20 -7.97 4.03 -3.42
N ARG A 21 -7.23 5.13 -3.44
CA ARG A 21 -6.75 5.76 -4.69
C ARG A 21 -5.34 6.31 -4.51
N PHE A 22 -4.45 5.91 -5.41
CA PHE A 22 -3.10 6.45 -5.52
C PHE A 22 -2.90 6.98 -6.94
N LYS A 23 -2.38 8.21 -7.07
CA LYS A 23 -2.14 8.88 -8.37
C LYS A 23 -3.34 8.75 -9.34
N ASN A 24 -4.56 8.95 -8.85
CA ASN A 24 -5.82 8.82 -9.61
C ASN A 24 -6.03 7.46 -10.32
N GLY A 25 -5.41 6.39 -9.82
CA GLY A 25 -5.50 5.04 -10.40
C GLY A 25 -4.38 4.70 -11.37
N TYR A 26 -3.49 5.65 -11.69
CA TYR A 26 -2.34 5.43 -12.58
C TYR A 26 -1.09 4.89 -11.86
N GLY A 27 -1.19 4.62 -10.55
CA GLY A 27 -0.10 4.06 -9.78
C GLY A 27 -0.59 2.99 -8.82
N THR A 28 0.33 2.16 -8.37
CA THR A 28 0.08 1.06 -7.42
C THR A 28 0.87 1.28 -6.14
N ILE A 29 0.23 1.03 -5.00
CA ILE A 29 0.91 0.89 -3.70
C ILE A 29 0.97 -0.59 -3.36
N ILE A 30 2.15 -1.09 -3.01
CA ILE A 30 2.33 -2.45 -2.51
C ILE A 30 2.25 -2.45 -1.00
N VAL A 31 1.33 -3.25 -0.46
CA VAL A 31 0.99 -3.28 0.96
C VAL A 31 1.22 -4.68 1.52
N SER A 32 1.96 -4.80 2.61
CA SER A 32 2.04 -6.04 3.39
C SER A 32 0.93 -6.04 4.43
N SER A 33 -0.01 -6.97 4.31
CA SER A 33 -1.16 -7.11 5.20
C SER A 33 -1.17 -8.49 5.88
N SER A 34 -2.08 -8.69 6.84
CA SER A 34 -2.33 -10.01 7.44
C SER A 34 -2.86 -11.06 6.45
N ARG A 35 -3.30 -10.64 5.25
CA ARG A 35 -3.75 -11.51 4.16
C ARG A 35 -2.68 -11.68 3.06
N GLY A 36 -1.43 -11.31 3.35
CA GLY A 36 -0.31 -11.37 2.42
C GLY A 36 0.03 -10.00 1.81
N VAL A 37 0.93 -10.03 0.82
CA VAL A 37 1.36 -8.84 0.08
C VAL A 37 0.39 -8.57 -1.05
N LEU A 38 -0.28 -7.43 -1.02
CA LEU A 38 -1.38 -7.07 -1.90
C LEU A 38 -1.17 -5.68 -2.52
N PRO A 39 -1.66 -5.46 -3.74
CA PRO A 39 -1.82 -4.12 -4.27
C PRO A 39 -2.95 -3.38 -3.53
N ASN A 40 -2.94 -2.05 -3.59
CA ASN A 40 -3.82 -1.21 -2.77
C ASN A 40 -5.30 -1.30 -3.10
N ASP A 41 -5.64 -1.55 -4.35
CA ASP A 41 -6.99 -1.84 -4.83
C ASP A 41 -7.54 -3.12 -4.18
N LYS A 42 -6.77 -4.20 -4.20
CA LYS A 42 -7.15 -5.49 -3.61
C LYS A 42 -7.16 -5.44 -2.09
N ALA A 43 -6.22 -4.73 -1.47
CA ALA A 43 -6.21 -4.48 -0.03
C ALA A 43 -7.47 -3.69 0.40
N PHE A 44 -7.85 -2.68 -0.39
CA PHE A 44 -9.07 -1.90 -0.16
C PHE A 44 -10.34 -2.76 -0.31
N GLU A 45 -10.43 -3.56 -1.38
CA GLU A 45 -11.55 -4.48 -1.63
C GLU A 45 -11.72 -5.50 -0.49
N LEU A 46 -10.61 -6.06 -0.01
CA LEU A 46 -10.60 -7.00 1.10
C LEU A 46 -10.81 -6.35 2.48
N GLY A 47 -10.87 -5.01 2.52
CA GLY A 47 -11.06 -4.24 3.74
C GLY A 47 -9.88 -4.29 4.72
N VAL A 48 -8.67 -4.54 4.22
CA VAL A 48 -7.46 -4.68 5.05
C VAL A 48 -6.49 -3.53 4.82
N GLY A 49 -5.91 -3.04 5.92
CA GLY A 49 -4.74 -2.15 5.89
C GLY A 49 -3.43 -2.93 5.93
N GLY A 50 -2.32 -2.22 6.09
CA GLY A 50 -1.02 -2.86 6.26
C GLY A 50 0.18 -1.92 6.15
N GLU A 51 1.38 -2.52 6.11
CA GLU A 51 2.63 -1.81 5.91
C GLU A 51 2.78 -1.42 4.44
N VAL A 52 3.02 -0.14 4.17
CA VAL A 52 3.25 0.37 2.81
C VAL A 52 4.72 0.16 2.43
N LEU A 53 4.99 -0.89 1.66
CA LEU A 53 6.35 -1.27 1.29
C LEU A 53 6.94 -0.28 0.27
N CYS A 54 6.26 -0.12 -0.85
CA CYS A 54 6.68 0.74 -1.93
C CYS A 54 5.49 1.20 -2.76
N THR A 55 5.77 2.20 -3.59
CA THR A 55 4.83 2.85 -4.49
C THR A 55 5.44 2.89 -5.88
N ILE A 56 4.65 2.59 -6.91
CA ILE A 56 5.06 2.43 -8.30
C ILE A 56 4.16 3.30 -9.18
N TRP A 57 4.74 4.19 -9.99
CA TRP A 57 4.06 5.01 -11.01
C TRP A 57 5.07 5.56 -12.02
#